data_AF-A0A0F9SJ81-F1
#
_entry.id   AF-A0A0F9SJ81-F1
#
_cell.length_a   1.000
_cell.length_b   1.000
_cell.length_c   1.000
_cell.angle_alpha   90.00
_cell.angle_beta   90.00
_cell.angle_gamma   90.00
#
_symmetry.space_group_name_H-M   'P 1'
#
loop_
_entity.id
_entity.type
_entity.pdbx_description
1 polymer ?
#
loop_
_entity_poly.entity_id
_entity_poly.type
_entity_poly.pdbx_seq_one_letter_code
_entity_poly.pdbx_strand_id
1 'polypeptide(L)'
;MEELPSTVQVGPFTYKIERDLNTDGDRAWGAIHHMTSTIGFAEACPSWRLPITFIHELIHAVESAYGFDLDENDTTRLANGLAQGLQSAGFLPKELKLEGGK
;
A
#
# COMPACT_ATOMS: atom_id res chain seq x y z
N MET A 1 10.13 -14.27 -5.58
CA MET A 1 9.30 -13.34 -4.79
C MET A 1 9.37 -12.03 -5.52
N GLU A 2 8.23 -11.45 -5.88
CA GLU A 2 8.20 -10.22 -6.65
C GLU A 2 8.47 -9.03 -5.72
N GLU A 3 9.05 -7.99 -6.29
CA GLU A 3 9.35 -6.74 -5.59
C GLU A 3 8.28 -5.71 -5.90
N LEU A 4 7.90 -4.94 -4.89
CA LEU A 4 7.11 -3.73 -5.11
C LEU A 4 7.89 -2.79 -6.01
N PRO A 5 7.21 -2.09 -6.93
CA PRO A 5 7.87 -1.08 -7.74
C PRO A 5 8.37 0.04 -6.83
N SER A 6 9.43 0.74 -7.24
CA SER A 6 9.95 1.91 -6.49
C SER A 6 9.02 3.13 -6.58
N THR A 7 8.12 3.15 -7.56
CA THR A 7 7.10 4.19 -7.73
C THR A 7 5.80 3.61 -8.27
N VAL A 8 4.69 4.30 -8.03
CA VAL A 8 3.38 3.98 -8.61
C VAL A 8 2.63 5.26 -8.95
N GLN A 9 1.97 5.28 -10.11
CA GLN A 9 1.16 6.41 -10.54
C GLN A 9 -0.32 6.18 -10.22
N VAL A 10 -0.96 7.17 -9.61
CA VAL A 10 -2.41 7.18 -9.33
C VAL A 10 -2.98 8.54 -9.77
N GLY A 11 -3.75 8.52 -10.85
CA GLY A 11 -4.24 9.75 -11.47
C GLY A 11 -3.08 10.67 -11.90
N PRO A 12 -3.07 11.95 -11.50
CA PRO A 12 -1.99 12.88 -11.83
C PRO A 12 -0.78 12.77 -10.89
N PHE A 13 -0.84 11.93 -9.85
CA PHE A 13 0.18 11.83 -8.81
C PHE A 13 1.07 10.60 -8.98
N THR A 14 2.38 10.76 -8.75
CA THR A 14 3.34 9.67 -8.71
C THR A 14 3.86 9.53 -7.30
N TYR A 15 3.60 8.38 -6.69
CA TYR A 15 4.03 8.07 -5.33
C TYR A 15 5.32 7.26 -5.34
N LYS A 16 6.29 7.65 -4.52
CA LYS A 16 7.46 6.83 -4.19
C LYS A 16 7.06 5.77 -3.18
N ILE A 17 7.55 4.55 -3.37
CA ILE A 17 7.35 3.45 -2.42
C ILE A 17 8.65 3.27 -1.64
N GLU A 18 8.57 3.32 -0.31
CA GLU A 18 9.75 3.17 0.54
C GLU A 18 9.45 2.52 1.89
N ARG A 19 10.51 2.02 2.54
CA ARG A 19 10.45 1.67 3.95
C ARG A 19 10.46 2.97 4.75
N ASP A 20 9.42 3.17 5.56
CA ASP A 20 9.28 4.31 6.45
C ASP A 20 9.53 3.85 7.90
N LEU A 21 10.38 4.59 8.62
CA LEU A 21 10.83 4.29 9.98
C LEU A 21 9.94 4.97 11.05
N ASN A 22 8.98 5.81 10.65
CA ASN A 22 8.17 6.62 11.56
C ASN A 22 6.71 6.16 11.70
N THR A 23 6.44 4.86 11.56
CA THR A 23 5.10 4.32 11.87
C THR A 23 4.86 4.33 13.38
N ASP A 24 4.39 5.46 13.89
CA ASP A 24 3.85 5.59 15.24
C ASP A 24 2.64 4.67 15.41
N GLY A 25 2.47 4.15 16.64
CA GLY A 25 1.73 2.94 17.02
C GLY A 25 0.24 2.78 16.62
N ASP A 26 -0.34 3.71 15.85
CA ASP A 26 -1.67 3.59 15.25
C ASP A 26 -1.64 3.10 13.79
N ARG A 27 -0.52 3.25 13.07
CA ARG A 27 -0.35 2.84 11.66
C ARG A 27 0.55 1.62 11.55
N ALA A 28 0.03 0.47 11.96
CA ALA A 28 0.85 -0.72 12.24
C ALA A 28 1.73 -1.21 11.07
N TRP A 29 1.36 -0.95 9.80
CA TRP A 29 2.01 -1.59 8.65
C TRP A 29 2.40 -0.66 7.50
N GLY A 30 1.73 0.47 7.33
CA GLY A 30 1.98 1.39 6.22
C GLY A 30 1.24 2.72 6.42
N ALA A 31 1.61 3.69 5.58
CA ALA A 31 1.00 5.00 5.55
C ALA A 31 1.26 5.68 4.21
N ILE A 32 0.26 6.39 3.70
CA ILE A 32 0.42 7.35 2.62
C ILE A 32 0.66 8.77 3.14
N HIS A 33 1.59 9.48 2.51
CA HIS A 33 1.93 10.87 2.77
C HIS A 33 1.74 11.69 1.49
N HIS A 34 0.55 12.25 1.29
CA HIS A 34 0.20 12.96 0.04
C HIS A 34 1.09 14.17 -0.24
N MET A 35 1.49 14.92 0.79
CA MET A 35 2.33 16.11 0.63
C MET A 35 3.71 15.78 0.04
N THR A 36 4.29 14.64 0.42
CA THR A 36 5.59 14.19 -0.10
C THR A 36 5.45 13.21 -1.26
N SER A 37 4.22 12.83 -1.61
CA SER A 37 3.91 11.76 -2.57
C SER A 37 4.67 10.47 -2.24
N THR A 38 4.52 9.99 -1.01
CA THR A 38 5.18 8.77 -0.52
C THR A 38 4.14 7.76 -0.04
N ILE A 39 4.31 6.49 -0.39
CA ILE A 39 3.70 5.35 0.28
C ILE A 39 4.80 4.65 1.10
N GLY A 40 4.71 4.83 2.40
CA GLY A 40 5.65 4.29 3.38
C GLY A 40 5.16 2.97 3.96
N PHE A 41 6.08 2.04 4.19
CA PHE A 41 5.80 0.78 4.87
C PHE A 41 6.66 0.63 6.12
N ALA A 42 6.05 0.22 7.22
CA ALA A 42 6.76 -0.07 8.46
C ALA A 42 7.87 -1.10 8.19
N GLU A 43 9.03 -0.96 8.85
CA GLU A 43 10.08 -1.97 8.79
C GLU A 43 9.57 -3.35 9.23
N ALA A 44 8.71 -3.37 10.25
CA ALA A 44 8.10 -4.57 10.78
C ALA A 44 7.05 -5.21 9.85
N CYS A 45 6.61 -4.54 8.77
CA CYS A 45 5.60 -5.08 7.86
C CYS A 45 6.14 -6.33 7.15
N PRO A 46 5.59 -7.52 7.43
CA PRO A 46 6.09 -8.77 6.87
C PRO A 46 5.69 -8.94 5.41
N SER A 47 6.44 -9.76 4.66
CA SER A 47 6.26 -9.97 3.20
C SER A 47 4.85 -10.39 2.81
N TRP A 48 4.18 -11.20 3.63
CA TRP A 48 2.81 -11.67 3.40
C TRP A 48 1.74 -10.61 3.64
N ARG A 49 2.05 -9.55 4.40
CA ARG A 49 1.13 -8.44 4.67
C ARG A 49 1.31 -7.29 3.68
N LEU A 50 2.50 -7.15 3.09
CA LEU A 50 2.81 -6.11 2.10
C LEU A 50 1.78 -6.01 0.95
N PRO A 51 1.29 -7.10 0.33
CA PRO A 51 0.33 -6.99 -0.78
C PRO A 51 -0.96 -6.27 -0.39
N ILE A 52 -1.53 -6.62 0.77
CA ILE A 52 -2.76 -5.99 1.24
C ILE A 52 -2.51 -4.57 1.73
N THR A 53 -1.42 -4.33 2.47
CA THR A 53 -1.07 -2.98 2.90
C THR A 53 -0.84 -2.06 1.70
N PHE A 54 -0.19 -2.55 0.65
CA PHE A 54 0.01 -1.76 -0.57
C PHE A 54 -1.32 -1.39 -1.23
N ILE A 55 -2.25 -2.34 -1.35
CA ILE A 55 -3.58 -2.04 -1.90
C ILE A 55 -4.34 -1.05 -1.01
N HIS A 56 -4.22 -1.16 0.31
CA HIS A 56 -4.82 -0.23 1.25
C HIS A 56 -4.34 1.21 1.02
N GLU A 57 -3.03 1.44 0.94
CA GLU A 57 -2.48 2.76 0.67
C GLU A 57 -2.80 3.26 -0.75
N LEU A 58 -2.88 2.35 -1.73
CA LEU A 58 -3.34 2.70 -3.08
C LEU A 58 -4.79 3.18 -3.10
N ILE A 59 -5.67 2.63 -2.26
CA ILE A 59 -7.06 3.10 -2.17
C ILE A 59 -7.09 4.52 -1.62
N HIS A 60 -6.32 4.84 -0.57
CA HIS A 60 -6.17 6.22 -0.08
C HIS A 60 -5.62 7.16 -1.18
N ALA A 61 -4.67 6.69 -1.99
CA ALA A 61 -4.18 7.46 -3.13
C ALA A 61 -5.28 7.74 -4.18
N VAL A 62 -6.13 6.75 -4.46
CA VAL A 62 -7.27 6.87 -5.39
C VAL A 62 -8.32 7.81 -4.83
N GLU A 63 -8.67 7.67 -3.55
CA GLU A 63 -9.60 8.55 -2.85
C GLU A 63 -9.19 10.02 -3.00
N SER A 64 -7.94 10.32 -2.67
CA SER A 64 -7.35 11.66 -2.79
C SER A 64 -7.32 12.16 -4.24
N ALA A 65 -6.97 11.30 -5.20
CA ALA A 65 -6.83 11.68 -6.60
C ALA A 65 -8.16 11.99 -7.30
N TYR A 66 -9.24 11.33 -6.89
CA TYR A 66 -10.54 11.40 -7.56
C TYR A 66 -11.65 12.03 -6.70
N GLY A 67 -11.35 12.42 -5.46
CA GLY A 67 -12.26 13.16 -4.59
C GLY A 67 -13.41 12.30 -4.04
N PHE A 68 -13.11 11.05 -3.71
CA PHE A 68 -14.02 10.20 -2.94
C PHE A 68 -13.76 10.39 -1.44
N ASP A 69 -14.69 9.95 -0.60
CA ASP A 69 -14.52 9.91 0.86
C ASP A 69 -14.84 8.48 1.30
N LEU A 70 -13.82 7.76 1.73
CA LEU A 70 -13.94 6.40 2.24
C LEU A 70 -13.47 6.39 3.69
N ASP A 71 -14.28 5.83 4.58
CA ASP A 71 -13.79 5.61 5.93
C ASP A 71 -12.73 4.49 5.96
N GLU A 72 -11.93 4.47 7.02
CA GLU A 72 -10.84 3.51 7.21
C GLU A 72 -11.33 2.04 7.20
N ASN A 73 -12.57 1.78 7.63
CA ASN A 73 -13.14 0.44 7.64
C ASN A 73 -13.49 -0.01 6.22
N ASP A 74 -14.10 0.86 5.42
CA ASP A 74 -14.43 0.61 4.02
C ASP A 74 -13.16 0.43 3.19
N THR A 75 -12.15 1.27 3.40
CA THR A 75 -10.83 1.12 2.78
C THR A 75 -10.19 -0.22 3.16
N THR A 76 -10.23 -0.62 4.43
CA THR A 76 -9.72 -1.92 4.88
C THR A 76 -10.48 -3.09 4.25
N ARG A 77 -11.82 -3.04 4.22
CA ARG A 77 -12.64 -4.11 3.62
C ARG A 77 -12.39 -4.25 2.13
N LEU A 78 -12.29 -3.12 1.43
CA LEU A 78 -11.99 -3.09 0.01
C LEU A 78 -10.58 -3.63 -0.27
N ALA A 79 -9.59 -3.23 0.52
CA ALA A 79 -8.22 -3.73 0.40
C ALA A 79 -8.15 -5.25 0.58
N ASN A 80 -8.82 -5.79 1.60
CA ASN A 80 -8.89 -7.25 1.83
C ASN A 80 -9.52 -7.97 0.63
N GLY A 81 -10.69 -7.50 0.17
CA GLY A 81 -11.41 -8.13 -0.94
C GLY A 81 -10.64 -8.09 -2.26
N LEU A 82 -10.06 -6.93 -2.59
CA LEU A 82 -9.25 -6.76 -3.80
C LEU A 82 -7.98 -7.60 -3.74
N ALA A 83 -7.26 -7.60 -2.60
CA ALA A 83 -6.06 -8.41 -2.44
C ALA A 83 -6.37 -9.90 -2.65
N GLN A 84 -7.44 -10.41 -2.04
CA GLN A 84 -7.86 -11.79 -2.21
C GLN A 84 -8.24 -12.12 -3.65
N GLY A 85 -9.04 -11.25 -4.29
CA GLY A 85 -9.47 -11.43 -5.68
C GLY A 85 -8.30 -11.43 -6.66
N LEU A 86 -7.38 -10.47 -6.53
CA LEU A 86 -6.19 -10.36 -7.38
C LEU A 86 -5.21 -11.51 -7.14
N GLN A 87 -5.05 -11.98 -5.91
CA GLN A 87 -4.26 -13.17 -5.60
C GLN A 87 -4.88 -14.43 -6.21
N SER A 88 -6.19 -14.60 -6.11
CA SER A 88 -6.89 -15.74 -6.70
C SER A 88 -6.82 -15.74 -8.22
N ALA A 89 -6.79 -14.56 -8.84
CA ALA A 89 -6.67 -14.38 -10.29
C ALA A 89 -5.22 -14.46 -10.80
N GLY A 90 -4.22 -14.50 -9.90
CA GLY A 90 -2.80 -14.56 -10.26
C GLY A 90 -2.17 -13.22 -10.65
N PHE A 91 -2.82 -12.09 -10.36
CA PHE A 91 -2.31 -10.74 -10.63
C PHE A 91 -1.51 -10.14 -9.46
N LEU A 92 -1.68 -10.68 -8.25
CA LEU A 92 -0.97 -10.24 -7.07
C LEU A 92 -0.35 -11.47 -6.38
N PRO A 93 0.96 -11.46 -6.06
CA PRO A 93 1.56 -12.55 -5.31
C PRO A 93 1.06 -12.55 -3.85
N LYS A 94 1.16 -13.71 -3.20
CA LYS A 94 0.84 -13.85 -1.77
C LYS A 94 1.84 -13.16 -0.85
N GLU A 95 3.06 -12.95 -1.35
CA GLU A 95 4.14 -12.29 -0.65
C GLU A 95 4.86 -11.33 -1.60
N LEU A 96 5.22 -10.17 -1.08
CA LEU A 96 6.03 -9.16 -1.76
C LEU A 96 7.28 -8.83 -0.96
N LYS A 97 8.26 -8.23 -1.64
CA LYS A 97 9.40 -7.57 -0.99
C LYS A 97 9.41 -6.08 -1.35
N LEU A 98 9.98 -5.27 -0.48
CA LEU A 98 10.36 -3.90 -0.80
C LEU A 98 11.82 -3.91 -1.26
N GLU A 99 12.14 -3.12 -2.30
CA GLU A 99 13.52 -2.92 -2.74
C GLU A 99 14.39 -2.48 -1.54
N GLY A 100 15.56 -3.11 -1.38
CA GLY A 100 16.51 -2.77 -0.31
C GLY A 100 16.30 -3.46 1.04
N GLY A 101 15.32 -4.37 1.17
CA GLY A 101 15.23 -5.25 2.34
C GLY A 101 16.28 -6.36 2.31
N LYS A 102 17.21 -6.36 3.28
CA LYS A 102 18.06 -7.52 3.57
C LYS A 102 17.21 -8.74 3.96
#